data_AF-A0A7W0ZS84-F1
#
_entry.id   AF-A0A7W0ZS84-F1
#
_cell.length_a   1.000
_cell.length_b   1.000
_cell.length_c   1.000
_cell.angle_alpha   90.00
_cell.angle_beta   90.00
_cell.angle_gamma   90.00
#
_symmetry.space_group_name_H-M   'P 1'
#
loop_
_entity.id
_entity.type
_entity.pdbx_description
1 polymer ?
#
loop_
_entity_poly.entity_id
_entity_poly.type
_entity_poly.pdbx_seq_one_letter_code
_entity_poly.pdbx_strand_id
1 'polypeptide(L)'
;MTDVYREMPDVIGETERESEATRMFGRWRDRTKTIVLLIGALLGVIAGGIGYWFVQELQFRYNHGIAFVKISALGGIGVWLVVFFTAAAIARITVVRSTPARLAALAAAYEVPVAKLTEIATLVNKL
;
A
#
# COMPACT_ATOMS: atom_id res chain seq x y z
N MET A 1 -11.18 -17.91 -54.83
CA MET A 1 -10.22 -18.05 -53.72
C MET A 1 -9.96 -16.67 -53.16
N THR A 2 -10.76 -16.27 -52.19
CA THR A 2 -10.53 -15.07 -51.39
C THR A 2 -10.70 -15.54 -49.97
N ASP A 3 -9.58 -15.58 -49.25
CA ASP A 3 -9.47 -16.11 -47.91
C ASP A 3 -10.52 -15.49 -47.01
N VAL A 4 -11.34 -16.38 -46.46
CA VAL A 4 -12.17 -16.10 -45.31
C VAL A 4 -11.20 -15.79 -44.18
N TYR A 5 -10.98 -14.50 -43.91
CA TYR A 5 -10.49 -14.04 -42.61
C TYR A 5 -11.50 -14.54 -41.57
N ARG A 6 -11.25 -15.77 -41.11
CA ARG A 6 -11.97 -16.38 -40.01
C ARG A 6 -11.57 -15.55 -38.81
N GLU A 7 -12.45 -14.67 -38.37
CA GLU A 7 -12.42 -14.10 -37.04
C GLU A 7 -12.25 -15.28 -36.08
N MET A 8 -11.02 -15.55 -35.67
CA MET A 8 -10.79 -16.43 -34.53
C MET A 8 -11.52 -15.72 -33.39
N PRO A 9 -12.42 -16.40 -32.66
CA PRO A 9 -13.03 -15.78 -31.50
C PRO A 9 -11.89 -15.26 -30.63
N ASP A 10 -12.00 -14.00 -30.22
CA ASP A 10 -11.02 -13.27 -29.41
C ASP A 10 -10.98 -13.89 -27.99
N VAL A 11 -10.56 -15.15 -27.94
CA VAL A 11 -10.37 -15.94 -26.74
C VAL A 11 -8.94 -15.64 -26.34
N ILE A 12 -8.75 -14.53 -25.63
CA ILE A 12 -7.60 -14.36 -24.75
C ILE A 12 -7.41 -15.71 -24.05
N GLY A 13 -6.27 -16.35 -24.29
CA GLY A 13 -6.02 -17.70 -23.78
C GLY A 13 -6.26 -17.72 -22.26
N GLU A 14 -6.74 -18.83 -21.70
CA GLU A 14 -6.97 -18.95 -20.25
C GLU A 14 -5.74 -18.48 -19.45
N THR A 15 -4.54 -18.74 -19.97
CA THR A 15 -3.25 -18.28 -19.43
C THR A 15 -3.04 -16.77 -19.49
N GLU A 16 -3.47 -16.10 -20.55
CA GLU A 16 -3.40 -14.63 -20.66
C GLU A 16 -4.38 -13.96 -19.70
N ARG A 17 -5.62 -14.48 -19.58
CA ARG A 17 -6.62 -13.99 -18.62
C ARG A 17 -6.14 -14.12 -17.17
N GLU A 18 -5.51 -15.25 -16.84
CA GLU A 18 -4.85 -15.48 -15.55
C GLU A 18 -3.70 -14.50 -15.29
N SER A 19 -2.86 -14.25 -16.30
CA SER A 19 -1.72 -13.33 -16.20
C SER A 19 -2.18 -11.88 -16.00
N GLU A 20 -3.25 -11.47 -16.67
CA GLU A 20 -3.80 -10.12 -16.59
C GLU A 20 -4.52 -9.90 -15.25
N ALA A 21 -5.31 -10.86 -14.79
CA ALA A 21 -5.92 -10.85 -13.46
C ALA A 21 -4.85 -10.73 -12.34
N THR A 22 -3.74 -11.47 -12.47
CA THR A 22 -2.61 -11.40 -11.53
C THR A 22 -1.91 -10.03 -11.57
N ARG A 23 -1.69 -9.48 -12.77
CA ARG A 23 -1.08 -8.15 -12.95
C ARG A 23 -1.95 -7.05 -12.36
N MET A 24 -3.27 -7.13 -12.56
CA MET A 24 -4.24 -6.18 -12.00
C MET A 24 -4.30 -6.28 -10.47
N PHE A 25 -4.25 -7.49 -9.92
CA PHE A 25 -4.15 -7.70 -8.48
C PHE A 25 -2.87 -7.09 -7.89
N GLY A 26 -1.72 -7.33 -8.52
CA GLY A 26 -0.44 -6.75 -8.12
C GLY A 26 -0.47 -5.21 -8.14
N ARG A 27 -0.96 -4.61 -9.23
CA ARG A 27 -1.08 -3.16 -9.37
C ARG A 27 -1.99 -2.55 -8.28
N TRP A 28 -3.11 -3.18 -7.97
CA TRP A 28 -4.00 -2.74 -6.91
C TRP A 28 -3.32 -2.81 -5.54
N ARG A 29 -2.64 -3.92 -5.24
CA ARG A 29 -1.92 -4.15 -3.98
C ARG A 29 -0.86 -3.08 -3.77
N ASP A 30 -0.02 -2.85 -4.77
CA ASP A 30 1.09 -1.91 -4.68
C ASP A 30 0.57 -0.49 -4.55
N ARG A 31 -0.44 -0.11 -5.34
CA ARG A 31 -1.11 1.20 -5.20
C ARG A 31 -1.68 1.41 -3.81
N THR A 32 -2.33 0.40 -3.24
CA THR A 32 -2.92 0.48 -1.90
C THR A 32 -1.84 0.66 -0.83
N LYS A 33 -0.76 -0.12 -0.88
CA LYS A 33 0.38 0.02 0.03
C LYS A 33 1.02 1.40 -0.09
N THR A 34 1.27 1.86 -1.32
CA THR A 34 1.87 3.18 -1.57
C THR A 34 1.00 4.31 -1.01
N ILE A 35 -0.32 4.30 -1.25
CA ILE A 35 -1.22 5.33 -0.73
C ILE A 35 -1.19 5.36 0.80
N VAL A 36 -1.31 4.20 1.45
CA VAL A 36 -1.34 4.14 2.91
C VAL A 36 0.01 4.57 3.51
N LEU A 37 1.13 4.15 2.91
CA LEU A 37 2.46 4.58 3.34
C LEU A 37 2.68 6.08 3.14
N LEU A 38 2.23 6.65 2.01
CA LEU A 38 2.31 8.09 1.76
C LEU A 38 1.48 8.88 2.77
N ILE A 39 0.25 8.46 3.05
CA ILE A 39 -0.60 9.09 4.07
C ILE A 39 0.08 8.99 5.45
N GLY A 40 0.60 7.80 5.80
CA GLY A 40 1.35 7.60 7.05
C GLY A 40 2.57 8.50 7.16
N ALA A 41 3.38 8.59 6.10
CA ALA A 41 4.55 9.46 6.06
C ALA A 41 4.15 10.95 6.21
N LEU A 42 3.10 11.38 5.52
CA LEU A 42 2.57 12.75 5.62
C LEU A 42 2.12 13.07 7.05
N LEU A 43 1.33 12.18 7.66
CA LEU A 43 0.89 12.33 9.05
C LEU A 43 2.08 12.36 10.02
N GLY A 44 3.09 11.52 9.79
CA GLY A 44 4.31 11.50 10.59
C GLY A 44 5.09 12.81 10.50
N VAL A 45 5.21 13.39 9.30
CA VAL A 45 5.86 14.68 9.10
C VAL A 45 5.08 15.81 9.77
N ILE A 46 3.76 15.83 9.62
CA ILE A 46 2.89 16.84 10.25
C ILE A 46 2.98 16.75 11.77
N ALA A 47 2.81 15.55 12.33
CA ALA A 47 2.89 15.32 13.77
C ALA A 47 4.29 15.63 14.33
N GLY A 48 5.34 15.24 13.61
CA GLY A 48 6.72 15.55 13.96
C GLY A 48 7.02 17.04 13.93
N GLY A 49 6.55 17.77 12.92
CA GLY A 49 6.72 19.22 12.80
C GLY A 49 5.97 19.99 13.87
N ILE A 50 4.70 19.64 14.13
CA ILE A 50 3.90 20.25 15.20
C ILE A 50 4.50 19.94 16.57
N GLY A 51 4.90 18.70 16.83
CA GLY A 51 5.53 18.29 18.07
C GLY A 51 6.85 19.02 18.30
N TYR A 52 7.69 19.14 17.27
CA TYR A 52 8.94 19.88 17.34
C TYR A 52 8.71 21.37 17.67
N TRP A 53 7.76 22.02 16.99
CA TRP A 53 7.40 23.40 17.24
C TRP A 53 6.94 23.63 18.68
N PHE A 54 6.02 22.77 19.16
CA PHE A 54 5.47 22.90 20.52
C PHE A 54 6.54 22.69 21.60
N VAL A 55 7.44 21.72 21.40
CA VAL A 55 8.56 21.47 22.33
C VAL A 55 9.56 22.63 22.31
N GLN A 56 9.87 23.21 21.14
CA GLN A 56 10.74 24.39 21.08
C GLN A 56 10.11 25.59 21.78
N GLU A 57 8.82 25.86 21.55
CA GLU A 57 8.10 26.96 22.20
C GLU A 57 8.11 26.81 23.74
N LEU A 58 7.88 25.60 24.24
CA LEU A 58 8.01 25.29 25.66
C LEU A 58 9.44 25.50 26.17
N GLN A 59 10.45 25.04 25.45
CA GLN A 59 11.86 25.24 25.85
C GLN A 59 12.22 26.72 25.90
N PHE A 60 11.77 27.54 24.95
CA PHE A 60 12.03 28.98 24.97
C PHE A 60 11.37 29.66 26.17
N ARG A 61 10.16 29.23 26.57
CA ARG A 61 9.44 29.77 27.74
C ARG A 61 10.04 29.35 29.08
N TYR A 62 10.48 28.10 29.21
CA TYR A 62 10.92 27.54 30.50
C TYR A 62 12.44 27.61 30.74
N ASN A 63 13.26 27.67 29.69
CA ASN A 63 14.73 27.66 29.80
C ASN A 63 15.41 28.98 29.39
N HIS A 64 14.71 30.12 29.48
CA HIS A 64 15.27 31.46 29.21
C HIS A 64 16.06 31.56 27.89
N GLY A 65 15.59 30.90 26.82
CA GLY A 65 16.21 30.99 25.49
C GLY A 65 17.14 29.83 25.09
N ILE A 66 17.41 28.85 25.97
CA ILE A 66 18.30 27.72 25.63
C ILE A 66 17.46 26.53 25.08
N ALA A 67 17.55 26.28 23.78
CA ALA A 67 16.89 25.16 23.12
C ALA A 67 17.78 23.90 23.07
N PHE A 68 17.30 22.77 23.60
CA PHE A 68 17.96 21.46 23.48
C PHE A 68 17.52 20.76 22.18
N VAL A 69 18.03 21.24 21.06
CA VAL A 69 17.67 20.80 19.70
C VAL A 69 17.89 19.30 19.48
N LYS A 70 18.95 18.72 20.08
CA LYS A 70 19.31 17.29 19.90
C LYS A 70 18.25 16.32 20.45
N ILE A 71 17.65 16.61 21.60
CA ILE A 71 16.64 15.75 22.23
C ILE A 71 15.32 15.84 21.45
N SER A 72 14.95 17.04 21.00
CA SER A 72 13.76 17.27 20.19
C SER A 72 13.83 16.57 18.82
N ALA A 73 15.01 16.51 18.20
CA ALA A 73 15.21 15.79 16.94
C ALA A 73 15.05 14.26 17.12
N LEU A 74 15.60 13.67 18.18
CA LEU A 74 15.44 12.24 18.48
C LEU A 74 13.99 11.87 18.79
N GLY A 75 13.28 12.72 19.53
CA GLY A 75 11.84 12.55 19.80
C GLY A 75 11.01 12.60 18.52
N GLY A 76 11.29 13.55 17.63
CA GLY A 76 10.61 13.68 16.33
C GLY A 76 10.82 12.45 15.42
N ILE A 77 12.05 11.93 15.36
CA ILE A 77 12.37 10.71 14.61
C ILE A 77 11.64 9.50 15.21
N GLY A 78 11.62 9.37 16.54
CA GLY A 78 10.91 8.30 17.23
C GLY A 78 9.40 8.28 16.90
N VAL A 79 8.76 9.45 16.98
CA VAL A 79 7.33 9.61 16.61
C VAL A 79 7.11 9.28 15.14
N TRP A 80 7.98 9.76 14.26
CA TRP A 80 7.88 9.48 12.82
C TRP A 80 7.96 7.98 12.52
N LEU A 81 8.89 7.26 13.15
CA LEU A 81 9.02 5.81 13.01
C LEU A 81 7.76 5.08 13.49
N VAL A 82 7.21 5.46 14.65
CA VAL A 82 5.98 4.85 15.18
C VAL A 82 4.83 5.04 14.19
N VAL A 83 4.65 6.25 13.65
CA VAL A 83 3.59 6.52 12.67
C VAL A 83 3.81 5.73 11.39
N PHE A 84 5.04 5.66 10.90
CA PHE A 84 5.40 4.91 9.70
C PHE A 84 5.12 3.41 9.85
N PHE A 85 5.55 2.79 10.95
CA PHE A 85 5.29 1.37 11.22
C PHE A 85 3.80 1.09 11.44
N THR A 86 3.08 2.00 12.08
CA THR A 86 1.62 1.90 12.25
C THR A 86 0.93 1.93 10.89
N ALA A 87 1.31 2.84 10.00
CA ALA A 87 0.77 2.91 8.65
C ALA A 87 1.10 1.65 7.83
N ALA A 88 2.32 1.11 7.97
CA ALA A 88 2.71 -0.15 7.33
C ALA A 88 1.85 -1.33 7.82
N ALA A 89 1.56 -1.40 9.12
CA ALA A 89 0.67 -2.41 9.69
C ALA A 89 -0.76 -2.27 9.15
N ILE A 90 -1.30 -1.04 9.11
CA ILE A 90 -2.62 -0.74 8.54
C ILE A 90 -2.67 -1.16 7.08
N ALA A 91 -1.65 -0.81 6.28
CA ALA A 91 -1.58 -1.20 4.87
C ALA A 91 -1.65 -2.72 4.69
N ARG A 92 -0.91 -3.47 5.52
CA ARG A 92 -0.93 -4.94 5.50
C ARG A 92 -2.30 -5.49 5.85
N ILE A 93 -2.92 -4.98 6.91
CA ILE A 93 -4.26 -5.40 7.36
C ILE A 93 -5.31 -5.12 6.27
N THR A 94 -5.29 -3.93 5.69
CA THR A 94 -6.22 -3.54 4.63
C THR A 94 -6.07 -4.43 3.40
N VAL A 95 -4.84 -4.70 2.95
CA VAL A 95 -4.60 -5.62 1.84
C VAL A 95 -5.13 -7.02 2.16
N VAL A 96 -4.79 -7.59 3.32
CA VAL A 96 -5.21 -8.95 3.71
C VAL A 96 -6.74 -9.04 3.79
N ARG A 97 -7.41 -8.05 4.39
CA ARG A 97 -8.87 -8.04 4.52
C ARG A 97 -9.59 -7.85 3.18
N SER A 98 -9.05 -7.03 2.29
CA SER A 98 -9.68 -6.74 0.99
C SER A 98 -9.32 -7.75 -0.11
N THR A 99 -8.26 -8.54 0.07
CA THR A 99 -7.82 -9.58 -0.88
C THR A 99 -8.93 -10.53 -1.31
N PRO A 100 -9.70 -11.20 -0.41
CA PRO A 100 -10.71 -12.17 -0.84
C PRO A 100 -11.81 -11.55 -1.72
N ALA A 101 -12.29 -10.36 -1.37
CA ALA A 101 -13.30 -9.65 -2.17
C ALA A 101 -12.74 -9.23 -3.55
N ARG A 102 -11.46 -8.83 -3.61
CA ARG A 102 -10.80 -8.45 -4.86
C ARG A 102 -10.52 -9.64 -5.77
N LEU A 103 -10.11 -10.78 -5.21
CA LEU A 103 -9.92 -12.02 -5.96
C LEU A 103 -11.26 -12.52 -6.53
N ALA A 104 -12.35 -12.44 -5.77
CA ALA A 104 -13.68 -12.79 -6.27
C ALA A 104 -14.13 -11.89 -7.43
N ALA A 105 -13.89 -10.58 -7.32
CA ALA A 105 -14.20 -9.63 -8.40
C ALA A 105 -13.36 -9.88 -9.67
N LEU A 106 -12.08 -10.20 -9.52
CA LEU A 106 -11.18 -10.51 -10.65
C LEU A 106 -11.53 -11.86 -11.29
N ALA A 107 -11.85 -12.88 -10.48
CA ALA A 107 -12.33 -14.17 -10.98
C ALA A 107 -13.59 -14.01 -11.84
N ALA A 108 -14.54 -13.17 -11.40
CA ALA A 108 -15.75 -12.88 -12.17
C ALA A 108 -15.46 -12.07 -13.44
N ALA A 109 -14.54 -11.11 -13.39
CA ALA A 109 -14.22 -10.24 -14.54
C ALA A 109 -13.42 -10.96 -15.65
N TYR A 110 -12.57 -11.92 -15.29
CA TYR A 110 -11.69 -12.64 -16.22
C TYR A 110 -12.15 -14.09 -16.48
N GLU A 111 -13.28 -14.51 -15.91
CA GLU A 111 -13.81 -15.88 -15.99
C GLU A 111 -12.81 -16.97 -15.53
N VAL A 112 -11.96 -16.64 -14.54
CA VAL A 112 -10.94 -17.53 -13.99
C VAL A 112 -11.42 -18.16 -12.68
N PRO A 113 -11.15 -19.45 -12.39
CA PRO A 113 -11.49 -20.05 -11.11
C PRO A 113 -10.84 -19.32 -9.93
N VAL A 114 -11.63 -18.94 -8.93
CA VAL A 114 -11.16 -18.25 -7.71
C VAL A 114 -10.02 -19.03 -7.04
N ALA A 115 -10.09 -20.37 -7.03
CA ALA A 115 -9.09 -21.24 -6.42
C ALA A 115 -7.67 -21.01 -6.98
N LYS A 116 -7.53 -20.93 -8.32
CA LYS A 116 -6.25 -20.67 -9.00
C LYS A 116 -5.67 -19.30 -8.63
N LEU A 117 -6.52 -18.27 -8.63
CA LEU A 117 -6.10 -16.91 -8.25
C LEU A 117 -5.72 -16.81 -6.76
N THR A 118 -6.33 -17.62 -5.90
CA THR A 118 -6.02 -17.65 -4.47
C THR A 118 -4.65 -18.29 -4.20
N GLU A 119 -4.30 -19.34 -4.95
CA GLU A 119 -2.98 -19.98 -4.88
C GLU A 119 -1.87 -19.01 -5.31
N ILE A 120 -2.06 -18.29 -6.42
CA ILE A 120 -1.12 -17.25 -6.87
C ILE A 120 -1.01 -16.12 -5.84
N ALA A 121 -2.13 -15.66 -5.28
CA ALA A 121 -2.13 -14.61 -4.25
C ALA A 121 -1.42 -15.02 -2.96
N THR A 122 -1.49 -16.30 -2.58
CA THR A 122 -0.76 -16.81 -1.39
C THR A 122 0.74 -16.91 -1.63
N LEU A 123 1.19 -17.29 -2.83
CA LEU A 123 2.61 -17.23 -3.21
C LEU A 123 3.12 -15.78 -3.22
N VAL A 124 2.35 -14.86 -3.79
CA VAL A 124 2.68 -13.43 -3.89
C VAL A 124 2.70 -12.72 -2.52
N ASN A 125 2.02 -13.26 -1.51
CA ASN A 125 2.02 -12.74 -0.14
C ASN A 125 3.11 -13.35 0.76
N LYS A 126 3.76 -14.45 0.34
CA LYS A 126 4.89 -15.07 1.06
C LYS A 126 6.24 -14.45 0.69
N LEU A 127 6.34 -13.83 -0.49
CA LEU A 127 7.46 -12.99 -0.93
C LEU A 127 7.37 -11.59 -0.31
#